data_AF-A0A4R3AMF0-F1
#
_entry.id   AF-A0A4R3AMF0-F1
#
_cell.length_a   1.000
_cell.length_b   1.000
_cell.length_c   1.000
_cell.angle_alpha   90.00
_cell.angle_beta   90.00
_cell.angle_gamma   90.00
#
_symmetry.space_group_name_H-M   'P 1'
#
loop_
_entity.id
_entity.type
_entity.pdbx_description
1 polymer ?
#
loop_
_entity_poly.entity_id
_entity_poly.type
_entity_poly.pdbx_seq_one_letter_code
_entity_poly.pdbx_strand_id
1 'polypeptide(L)'
;MSKYILLFILVLSGLEVFSQSAYSHTPDSAAMFPKKYGAFEHYAFVLNGKVIEHQTLVANPEAQLNNIFPYPIRLGGRRYLGAVYFHTEARYAPPVRDINLPAYFINGTQVSPYQIRLIKMELYKRIAKSTQDTTINGILYRGSIHVDTEENFFAHRISLPDLITKYTGLAPDEVIIHWHHTQYRYIYEGDIGMIIENNFPLYSFTISDLSVKGVRVDRVHFAKGDRYVVHLNDNSYKSSLPKTGLFMGDLLTLDTIFPCYVPDFDVQEDGIFNYVEVEPRPKNGIDFYLKKLSSTMGLPAVKPSTATQVDSITVQFIILKDGMIANLKSVVPDKPGHGNMLNAIKKNACIWLSSVQGGRPVLFRRKMVIFYSKDQKGNIQSLDGLKYRYNFVQTNNKP
;
A
#
# COMPACT_ATOMS: atom_id res chain seq x y z
N MET A 1 -5.08 -16.65 71.32
CA MET A 1 -6.14 -15.72 70.85
C MET A 1 -5.48 -14.44 70.34
N SER A 2 -5.95 -13.92 69.21
CA SER A 2 -5.55 -12.66 68.55
C SER A 2 -4.20 -12.67 67.80
N LYS A 3 -4.22 -13.10 66.53
CA LYS A 3 -3.32 -12.63 65.45
C LYS A 3 -3.71 -13.07 64.04
N TYR A 4 -4.69 -13.97 63.88
CA TYR A 4 -5.13 -14.45 62.55
C TYR A 4 -6.47 -13.90 62.05
N ILE A 5 -7.14 -13.00 62.79
CA ILE A 5 -8.43 -12.42 62.35
C ILE A 5 -8.24 -11.16 61.48
N LEU A 6 -7.07 -10.51 61.50
CA LEU A 6 -6.85 -9.31 60.71
C LEU A 6 -6.42 -9.56 59.25
N LEU A 7 -6.08 -10.80 58.87
CA LEU A 7 -5.65 -11.09 57.50
C LEU A 7 -6.81 -11.40 56.54
N PHE A 8 -8.02 -11.65 57.05
CA PHE A 8 -9.17 -12.01 56.20
C PHE A 8 -10.06 -10.83 55.79
N ILE A 9 -9.93 -9.67 56.44
CA ILE A 9 -10.71 -8.48 56.08
C ILE A 9 -10.03 -7.65 54.98
N LEU A 10 -8.71 -7.76 54.81
CA LEU A 10 -7.97 -7.07 53.74
C LEU A 10 -8.01 -7.79 52.38
N VAL A 11 -8.51 -9.03 52.33
CA VAL A 11 -8.68 -9.78 51.06
C VAL A 11 -10.07 -9.56 50.44
N LEU A 12 -11.02 -8.97 51.18
CA LEU A 12 -12.40 -8.77 50.72
C LEU A 12 -12.73 -7.34 50.26
N SER A 13 -11.79 -6.39 50.35
CA SER A 13 -11.93 -5.04 49.76
C SER A 13 -11.22 -4.88 48.40
N GLY A 14 -10.80 -5.99 47.78
CA GLY A 14 -10.11 -6.01 46.48
C GLY A 14 -10.98 -6.47 45.29
N LEU A 15 -12.29 -6.61 45.48
CA LEU A 15 -13.23 -6.84 44.39
C LEU A 15 -13.98 -5.55 44.09
N GLU A 16 -13.24 -4.55 43.58
CA GLU A 16 -13.90 -3.67 42.62
C GLU A 16 -14.27 -4.52 41.41
N VAL A 17 -15.57 -4.73 41.31
CA VAL A 17 -16.29 -5.15 40.12
C VAL A 17 -15.58 -4.58 38.90
N PHE A 18 -14.95 -5.44 38.11
CA PHE A 18 -14.64 -5.16 36.72
C PHE A 18 -15.99 -4.90 36.02
N SER A 19 -16.46 -3.67 36.10
CA SER A 19 -17.37 -3.13 35.12
C SER A 19 -16.65 -3.33 33.79
N GLN A 20 -17.20 -4.21 32.96
CA GLN A 20 -16.99 -4.22 31.53
C GLN A 20 -17.45 -2.85 31.00
N SER A 21 -16.65 -1.81 31.24
CA SER A 21 -16.73 -0.61 30.43
C SER A 21 -16.32 -1.06 29.04
N ALA A 22 -17.31 -1.09 28.16
CA ALA A 22 -17.11 -1.23 26.75
C ALA A 22 -15.94 -0.35 26.35
N TYR A 23 -14.91 -0.97 25.80
CA TYR A 23 -13.72 -0.33 25.28
C TYR A 23 -14.17 0.61 24.14
N SER A 24 -14.62 1.82 24.46
CA SER A 24 -14.85 2.86 23.48
C SER A 24 -13.49 3.33 23.04
N HIS A 25 -12.97 2.78 21.94
CA HIS A 25 -11.78 3.25 21.23
C HIS A 25 -12.02 4.60 20.54
N THR A 26 -12.56 5.57 21.27
CA THR A 26 -12.47 6.99 20.91
C THR A 26 -11.33 7.55 21.73
N PRO A 27 -10.10 7.60 21.19
CA PRO A 27 -9.00 8.21 21.91
C PRO A 27 -9.34 9.68 22.14
N ASP A 28 -9.12 10.13 23.37
CA ASP A 28 -9.42 11.50 23.78
C ASP A 28 -8.62 12.48 22.90
N SER A 29 -9.35 13.21 22.06
CA SER A 29 -8.81 14.21 21.13
C SER A 29 -7.93 15.26 21.81
N ALA A 30 -8.08 15.48 23.13
CA ALA A 30 -7.27 16.44 23.88
C ALA A 30 -5.86 15.93 24.21
N ALA A 31 -5.64 14.61 24.28
CA ALA A 31 -4.35 14.02 24.68
C ALA A 31 -3.37 13.87 23.50
N MET A 32 -3.84 13.95 22.26
CA MET A 32 -3.00 13.79 21.07
C MET A 32 -2.37 15.11 20.56
N PHE A 33 -2.77 16.28 21.08
CA PHE A 33 -2.38 17.57 20.49
C PHE A 33 -2.19 18.69 21.53
N PRO A 34 -1.02 19.38 21.55
CA PRO A 34 -0.80 20.50 22.45
C PRO A 34 -1.36 21.81 21.86
N LYS A 35 -2.09 22.60 22.68
CA LYS A 35 -2.47 24.00 22.35
C LYS A 35 -1.27 24.96 22.30
N LYS A 36 -0.08 24.48 22.69
CA LYS A 36 1.19 25.19 22.63
C LYS A 36 2.07 24.52 21.58
N TYR A 37 2.46 25.30 20.59
CA TYR A 37 3.43 24.86 19.59
C TYR A 37 4.83 24.91 20.18
N GLY A 38 5.61 23.86 19.95
CA GLY A 38 7.03 23.87 20.30
C GLY A 38 7.77 24.91 19.45
N ALA A 39 8.96 25.29 19.90
CA ALA A 39 9.84 26.17 19.16
C ALA A 39 11.18 25.46 18.93
N PHE A 40 11.78 25.68 17.76
CA PHE A 40 13.10 25.15 17.41
C PHE A 40 14.25 25.86 18.15
N GLU A 41 14.00 26.43 19.33
CA GLU A 41 14.91 27.29 20.12
C GLU A 41 16.22 26.60 20.51
N HIS A 42 16.27 25.26 20.48
CA HIS A 42 17.45 24.47 20.77
C HIS A 42 17.99 23.70 19.56
N TYR A 43 17.47 23.98 18.37
CA TYR A 43 17.96 23.45 17.10
C TYR A 43 18.91 24.45 16.45
N ALA A 44 19.87 23.96 15.67
CA ALA A 44 20.65 24.81 14.80
C ALA A 44 19.80 25.21 13.59
N PHE A 45 19.74 26.50 13.26
CA PHE A 45 19.26 26.93 11.95
C PHE A 45 20.44 26.92 10.98
N VAL A 46 20.31 26.22 9.85
CA VAL A 46 21.39 26.03 8.87
C VAL A 46 20.92 26.53 7.51
N LEU A 47 21.48 27.62 6.99
CA LEU A 47 21.14 28.17 5.68
C LEU A 47 22.28 27.94 4.69
N ASN A 48 22.00 27.28 3.56
CA ASN A 48 23.00 26.94 2.53
C ASN A 48 24.27 26.27 3.12
N GLY A 49 24.07 25.39 4.12
CA GLY A 49 25.14 24.66 4.81
C GLY A 49 25.86 25.43 5.92
N LYS A 50 25.47 26.67 6.22
CA LYS A 50 26.07 27.47 7.30
C LYS A 50 25.11 27.64 8.46
N VAL A 51 25.60 27.45 9.69
CA VAL A 51 24.80 27.73 10.89
C VAL A 51 24.58 29.25 10.99
N ILE A 52 23.33 29.65 11.20
CA ILE A 52 22.90 31.04 11.29
C ILE A 52 22.13 31.30 12.58
N GLU A 53 22.05 32.58 12.98
CA GLU A 53 21.12 33.01 14.01
C GLU A 53 19.71 33.12 13.44
N HIS A 54 18.69 33.04 14.31
CA HIS A 54 17.30 33.11 13.90
C HIS A 54 16.97 34.44 13.19
N GLN A 55 17.54 35.55 13.64
CA GLN A 55 17.37 36.87 13.04
C GLN A 55 17.83 36.90 11.57
N THR A 56 18.88 36.14 11.24
CA THR A 56 19.34 36.00 9.85
C THR A 56 18.31 35.31 8.98
N LEU A 57 17.54 34.34 9.50
CA LEU A 57 16.45 33.70 8.79
C LEU A 57 15.26 34.67 8.58
N VAL A 58 14.90 35.42 9.63
CA VAL A 58 13.79 36.39 9.59
C VAL A 58 14.10 37.56 8.64
N ALA A 59 15.36 37.92 8.47
CA ALA A 59 15.78 38.94 7.51
C ALA A 59 15.89 38.41 6.06
N ASN A 60 15.66 37.11 5.82
CA ASN A 60 15.85 36.48 4.51
C ASN A 60 14.52 36.02 3.89
N PRO A 61 13.90 36.82 2.99
CA PRO A 61 12.61 36.50 2.38
C PRO A 61 12.65 35.39 1.33
N GLU A 62 13.85 35.01 0.89
CA GLU A 62 14.09 33.94 -0.08
C GLU A 62 14.32 32.58 0.58
N ALA A 63 14.57 32.56 1.89
CA ALA A 63 14.83 31.32 2.61
C ALA A 63 13.62 30.39 2.58
N GLN A 64 13.86 29.16 2.14
CA GLN A 64 12.89 28.08 2.10
C GLN A 64 13.36 26.96 3.02
N LEU A 65 12.42 26.27 3.67
CA LEU A 65 12.75 25.12 4.49
C LEU A 65 13.29 24.00 3.61
N ASN A 66 14.43 23.44 3.99
CA ASN A 66 15.07 22.33 3.31
C ASN A 66 14.72 21.01 3.99
N ASN A 67 15.04 20.91 5.29
CA ASN A 67 15.03 19.64 5.99
C ASN A 67 15.09 19.79 7.52
N ILE A 68 14.73 18.75 8.28
CA ILE A 68 14.77 18.69 9.73
C ILE A 68 15.51 17.44 10.20
N PHE A 69 16.54 17.63 11.02
CA PHE A 69 17.25 16.58 11.73
C PHE A 69 16.85 16.61 13.22
N PRO A 70 16.02 15.66 13.69
CA PRO A 70 15.40 15.74 15.02
C PRO A 70 16.26 15.11 16.14
N TYR A 71 17.56 14.89 15.91
CA TYR A 71 18.47 14.28 16.87
C TYR A 71 19.61 15.22 17.27
N PRO A 72 20.19 15.05 18.47
CA PRO A 72 21.30 15.88 18.91
C PRO A 72 22.46 15.85 17.91
N ILE A 73 22.95 17.03 17.54
CA ILE A 73 24.02 17.21 16.55
C ILE A 73 25.05 18.21 17.06
N ARG A 74 26.30 18.10 16.57
CA ARG A 74 27.34 19.10 16.80
C ARG A 74 27.67 19.83 15.50
N LEU A 75 27.48 21.14 15.49
CA LEU A 75 27.80 22.01 14.35
C LEU A 75 28.63 23.19 14.85
N GLY A 76 29.76 23.47 14.18
CA GLY A 76 30.65 24.58 14.57
C GLY A 76 31.11 24.52 16.03
N GLY A 77 31.33 23.32 16.58
CA GLY A 77 31.77 23.11 17.96
C GLY A 77 30.68 23.25 19.03
N ARG A 78 29.45 23.63 18.68
CA ARG A 78 28.30 23.71 19.60
C ARG A 78 27.39 22.50 19.47
N ARG A 79 26.78 22.08 20.58
CA ARG A 79 25.79 20.99 20.60
C ARG A 79 24.38 21.56 20.53
N TYR A 80 23.56 20.97 19.66
CA TYR A 80 22.14 21.29 19.48
C TYR A 80 21.30 20.04 19.72
N LEU A 81 20.00 20.23 20.00
CA LEU A 81 19.03 19.13 20.12
C LEU A 81 18.57 18.59 18.74
N GLY A 82 18.87 19.33 17.68
CA GLY A 82 18.58 19.01 16.29
C GLY A 82 19.09 20.11 15.36
N ALA A 83 18.77 19.99 14.08
CA ALA A 83 19.04 21.03 13.09
C ALA A 83 17.85 21.20 12.14
N VAL A 84 17.58 22.44 11.77
CA VAL A 84 16.60 22.83 10.75
C VAL A 84 17.39 23.48 9.63
N TYR A 85 17.34 22.87 8.46
CA TYR A 85 18.07 23.28 7.28
C TYR A 85 17.15 24.12 6.40
N PHE A 86 17.74 25.12 5.75
CA PHE A 86 17.10 26.01 4.79
C PHE A 86 18.00 26.17 3.58
N HIS A 87 17.40 26.61 2.48
CA HIS A 87 18.12 27.00 1.30
C HIS A 87 17.53 28.28 0.68
N THR A 88 18.37 29.00 -0.05
CA THR A 88 17.93 30.02 -1.04
C THR A 88 18.27 29.60 -2.47
N GLU A 89 19.12 28.59 -2.64
CA GLU A 89 19.60 28.17 -3.97
C GLU A 89 19.20 26.71 -4.25
N ALA A 90 18.80 26.44 -5.50
CA ALA A 90 18.29 25.14 -5.92
C ALA A 90 19.28 23.97 -5.68
N ARG A 91 20.59 24.22 -5.73
CA ARG A 91 21.62 23.20 -5.46
C ARG A 91 21.61 22.67 -4.01
N TYR A 92 21.04 23.45 -3.09
CA TYR A 92 20.87 23.05 -1.70
C TYR A 92 19.46 22.54 -1.42
N ALA A 93 18.52 22.62 -2.36
CA ALA A 93 17.17 22.12 -2.18
C ALA A 93 17.18 20.59 -1.94
N PRO A 94 16.24 20.06 -1.14
CA PRO A 94 16.15 18.62 -0.93
C PRO A 94 15.89 17.92 -2.28
N PRO A 95 16.47 16.72 -2.51
CA PRO A 95 16.16 15.97 -3.70
C PRO A 95 14.67 15.62 -3.70
N VAL A 96 13.95 16.05 -4.74
CA VAL A 96 12.55 15.67 -4.93
C VAL A 96 12.49 14.20 -5.33
N ARG A 97 12.32 13.31 -4.35
CA ARG A 97 12.36 11.85 -4.54
C ARG A 97 11.29 11.34 -5.53
N ASP A 98 10.23 12.11 -5.73
CA ASP A 98 9.06 11.70 -6.53
C ASP A 98 8.94 12.42 -7.89
N ILE A 99 9.91 13.25 -8.29
CA ILE A 99 9.80 14.09 -9.52
C ILE A 99 9.69 13.27 -10.82
N ASN A 100 10.13 12.02 -10.78
CA ASN A 100 10.06 11.10 -11.92
C ASN A 100 8.93 10.07 -11.79
N LEU A 101 8.09 10.17 -10.76
CA LEU A 101 6.96 9.27 -10.59
C LEU A 101 5.72 9.77 -11.36
N PRO A 102 4.86 8.84 -11.82
CA PRO A 102 3.55 9.17 -12.36
C PRO A 102 2.64 9.73 -11.25
N ALA A 103 1.56 10.39 -11.66
CA ALA A 103 0.45 10.65 -10.76
C ALA A 103 -0.33 9.34 -10.52
N TYR A 104 -0.58 8.99 -9.25
CA TYR A 104 -1.32 7.77 -8.89
C TYR A 104 -2.77 8.08 -8.51
N PHE A 105 -3.69 7.23 -8.94
CA PHE A 105 -5.12 7.40 -8.67
C PHE A 105 -5.77 6.08 -8.24
N ILE A 106 -6.69 6.17 -7.28
CA ILE A 106 -7.57 5.08 -6.84
C ILE A 106 -9.01 5.51 -7.07
N ASN A 107 -9.76 4.79 -7.89
CA ASN A 107 -11.15 5.12 -8.21
C ASN A 107 -11.33 6.61 -8.59
N GLY A 108 -10.41 7.14 -9.40
CA GLY A 108 -10.39 8.54 -9.86
C GLY A 108 -9.85 9.57 -8.85
N THR A 109 -9.53 9.17 -7.62
CA THR A 109 -9.00 10.08 -6.58
C THR A 109 -7.47 10.02 -6.56
N GLN A 110 -6.79 11.17 -6.65
CA GLN A 110 -5.32 11.23 -6.63
C GLN A 110 -4.78 10.84 -5.24
N VAL A 111 -3.82 9.91 -5.21
CA VAL A 111 -3.22 9.41 -3.97
C VAL A 111 -1.71 9.38 -4.07
N SER A 112 -1.04 9.25 -2.92
CA SER A 112 0.41 9.11 -2.93
C SER A 112 0.85 7.75 -3.49
N PRO A 113 2.08 7.64 -4.02
CA PRO A 113 2.65 6.36 -4.45
C PRO A 113 2.71 5.30 -3.35
N TYR A 114 2.59 5.70 -2.08
CA TYR A 114 2.53 4.80 -0.92
C TYR A 114 1.13 4.22 -0.71
N GLN A 115 0.09 4.99 -0.97
CA GLN A 115 -1.31 4.60 -0.76
C GLN A 115 -1.73 3.51 -1.74
N ILE A 116 -1.30 3.62 -3.00
CA ILE A 116 -1.63 2.64 -4.04
C ILE A 116 -1.15 1.22 -3.67
N ARG A 117 -0.10 1.11 -2.84
CA ARG A 117 0.45 -0.16 -2.34
C ARG A 117 -0.46 -0.85 -1.31
N LEU A 118 -1.36 -0.10 -0.70
CA LEU A 118 -2.25 -0.61 0.35
C LEU A 118 -3.53 -1.22 -0.21
N ILE A 119 -3.79 -1.06 -1.51
CA ILE A 119 -5.02 -1.56 -2.12
C ILE A 119 -4.95 -3.08 -2.20
N LYS A 120 -6.09 -3.70 -1.91
CA LYS A 120 -6.32 -5.13 -2.09
C LYS A 120 -6.36 -5.46 -3.58
N MET A 121 -5.24 -5.95 -4.12
CA MET A 121 -5.12 -6.33 -5.54
C MET A 121 -6.20 -7.33 -6.00
N GLU A 122 -6.71 -8.17 -5.10
CA GLU A 122 -7.80 -9.09 -5.41
C GLU A 122 -9.15 -8.39 -5.70
N LEU A 123 -9.25 -7.10 -5.39
CA LEU A 123 -10.42 -6.27 -5.64
C LEU A 123 -10.22 -5.35 -6.86
N TYR A 124 -9.10 -5.44 -7.57
CA TYR A 124 -8.86 -4.67 -8.78
C TYR A 124 -9.88 -4.99 -9.86
N LYS A 125 -10.38 -3.94 -10.51
CA LYS A 125 -11.23 -3.98 -11.69
C LYS A 125 -10.43 -3.64 -12.95
N ARG A 126 -9.57 -2.62 -12.86
CA ARG A 126 -8.83 -2.10 -13.99
C ARG A 126 -7.58 -1.37 -13.52
N ILE A 127 -6.53 -1.44 -14.34
CA ILE A 127 -5.40 -0.51 -14.26
C ILE A 127 -5.28 0.20 -15.61
N ALA A 128 -5.16 1.51 -15.61
CA ALA A 128 -4.88 2.31 -16.80
C ALA A 128 -3.63 3.17 -16.57
N LYS A 129 -2.88 3.41 -17.65
CA LYS A 129 -1.68 4.24 -17.63
C LYS A 129 -1.75 5.32 -18.69
N SER A 130 -1.25 6.51 -18.37
CA SER A 130 -0.85 7.51 -19.36
C SER A 130 0.67 7.50 -19.53
N THR A 131 1.13 7.48 -20.78
CA THR A 131 2.53 7.78 -21.14
C THR A 131 2.78 9.26 -21.36
N GLN A 132 1.71 10.07 -21.44
CA GLN A 132 1.80 11.52 -21.53
C GLN A 132 1.93 12.12 -20.13
N ASP A 133 2.90 13.01 -19.98
CA ASP A 133 3.09 13.76 -18.74
C ASP A 133 1.78 14.45 -18.32
N THR A 134 1.52 14.42 -17.01
CA THR A 134 0.26 14.91 -16.43
C THR A 134 0.59 16.07 -15.49
N THR A 135 -0.08 17.21 -15.65
CA THR A 135 0.10 18.35 -14.72
C THR A 135 -1.07 18.42 -13.75
N ILE A 136 -0.80 18.47 -12.45
CA ILE A 136 -1.81 18.59 -11.39
C ILE A 136 -1.38 19.68 -10.43
N ASN A 137 -2.21 20.71 -10.24
CA ASN A 137 -1.93 21.87 -9.37
C ASN A 137 -0.55 22.52 -9.64
N GLY A 138 -0.12 22.54 -10.91
CA GLY A 138 1.18 23.09 -11.31
C GLY A 138 2.37 22.14 -11.14
N ILE A 139 2.16 20.92 -10.65
CA ILE A 139 3.19 19.87 -10.58
C ILE A 139 3.12 18.98 -11.82
N LEU A 140 4.25 18.81 -12.50
CA LEU A 140 4.41 17.89 -13.62
C LEU A 140 4.76 16.48 -13.13
N TYR A 141 3.97 15.49 -13.55
CA TYR A 141 4.19 14.07 -13.30
C TYR A 141 4.51 13.34 -14.60
N ARG A 142 5.39 12.34 -14.53
CA ARG A 142 5.79 11.51 -15.68
C ARG A 142 4.74 10.44 -15.99
N GLY A 143 3.61 10.87 -16.54
CA GLY A 143 2.46 10.02 -16.79
C GLY A 143 1.50 9.92 -15.60
N SER A 144 0.58 8.97 -15.69
CA SER A 144 -0.37 8.65 -14.63
C SER A 144 -0.65 7.16 -14.56
N ILE A 145 -1.04 6.68 -13.38
CA ILE A 145 -1.52 5.32 -13.13
C ILE A 145 -2.86 5.42 -12.40
N HIS A 146 -3.89 4.81 -12.99
CA HIS A 146 -5.24 4.76 -12.44
C HIS A 146 -5.57 3.32 -12.09
N VAL A 147 -5.91 3.08 -10.82
CA VAL A 147 -6.39 1.78 -10.33
C VAL A 147 -7.86 1.91 -9.95
N ASP A 148 -8.71 1.19 -10.67
CA ASP A 148 -10.11 1.02 -10.29
C ASP A 148 -10.24 -0.25 -9.44
N THR A 149 -10.89 -0.17 -8.30
CA THR A 149 -11.03 -1.24 -7.31
C THR A 149 -12.43 -1.25 -6.70
N GLU A 150 -12.92 -2.44 -6.34
CA GLU A 150 -14.15 -2.62 -5.55
C GLU A 150 -13.95 -2.30 -4.07
N GLU A 151 -12.70 -2.09 -3.64
CA GLU A 151 -12.43 -1.67 -2.29
C GLU A 151 -13.05 -0.30 -2.02
N ASN A 152 -13.80 -0.18 -0.93
CA ASN A 152 -14.15 1.12 -0.37
C ASN A 152 -12.93 1.68 0.37
N PHE A 153 -11.88 1.99 -0.39
CA PHE A 153 -10.52 2.25 0.11
C PHE A 153 -10.49 3.43 1.11
N PHE A 154 -11.38 4.41 0.91
CA PHE A 154 -11.45 5.64 1.71
C PHE A 154 -12.44 5.58 2.89
N ALA A 155 -13.24 4.50 3.04
CA ALA A 155 -14.38 4.44 3.98
C ALA A 155 -14.07 4.73 5.46
N HIS A 156 -12.82 4.55 5.87
CA HIS A 156 -12.36 4.72 7.25
C HIS A 156 -11.02 5.45 7.31
N ARG A 157 -10.77 6.31 6.33
CA ARG A 157 -9.53 7.05 6.22
C ARG A 157 -9.79 8.55 6.20
N ILE A 158 -8.92 9.29 6.88
CA ILE A 158 -8.92 10.76 6.86
C ILE A 158 -7.79 11.24 5.95
N SER A 159 -8.07 12.20 5.07
CA SER A 159 -7.03 12.81 4.24
C SER A 159 -6.02 13.56 5.10
N LEU A 160 -4.81 13.76 4.59
CA LEU A 160 -3.79 14.54 5.29
C LEU A 160 -4.26 15.98 5.58
N PRO A 161 -4.80 16.75 4.61
CA PRO A 161 -5.38 18.06 4.91
C PRO A 161 -6.45 18.01 6.01
N ASP A 162 -7.40 17.08 5.91
CA ASP A 162 -8.46 16.96 6.92
C ASP A 162 -7.91 16.56 8.28
N LEU A 163 -6.88 15.71 8.33
CA LEU A 163 -6.21 15.31 9.56
C LEU A 163 -5.55 16.53 10.22
N ILE A 164 -4.86 17.35 9.44
CA ILE A 164 -4.22 18.56 9.94
C ILE A 164 -5.28 19.53 10.47
N THR A 165 -6.25 19.91 9.65
CA THR A 165 -7.28 20.87 10.07
C THR A 165 -8.07 20.36 11.28
N LYS A 166 -8.49 19.09 11.27
CA LYS A 166 -9.28 18.50 12.35
C LYS A 166 -8.53 18.48 13.68
N TYR A 167 -7.23 18.24 13.66
CA TYR A 167 -6.50 17.94 14.89
C TYR A 167 -5.46 18.99 15.33
N THR A 168 -4.97 19.84 14.43
CA THR A 168 -4.09 20.97 14.79
C THR A 168 -4.81 22.32 14.73
N GLY A 169 -5.95 22.39 14.03
CA GLY A 169 -6.67 23.64 13.75
C GLY A 169 -5.97 24.55 12.73
N LEU A 170 -4.87 24.10 12.15
CA LEU A 170 -4.08 24.87 11.19
C LEU A 170 -4.61 24.69 9.76
N ALA A 171 -4.46 25.74 8.94
CA ALA A 171 -4.76 25.65 7.53
C ALA A 171 -3.65 24.86 6.80
N PRO A 172 -3.97 23.96 5.85
CA PRO A 172 -2.97 23.12 5.18
C PRO A 172 -1.85 23.90 4.47
N ASP A 173 -2.12 25.13 4.02
CA ASP A 173 -1.18 26.02 3.34
C ASP A 173 -0.18 26.72 4.30
N GLU A 174 -0.49 26.78 5.60
CA GLU A 174 0.40 27.30 6.64
C GLU A 174 1.38 26.24 7.16
N VAL A 175 1.11 24.98 6.84
CA VAL A 175 1.77 23.83 7.43
C VAL A 175 2.85 23.27 6.50
N ILE A 176 3.88 22.71 7.12
CA ILE A 176 4.86 21.85 6.49
C ILE A 176 4.82 20.50 7.21
N ILE A 177 4.62 19.42 6.46
CA ILE A 177 4.51 18.09 7.06
C ILE A 177 5.89 17.44 7.08
N HIS A 178 6.34 17.05 8.27
CA HIS A 178 7.51 16.21 8.46
C HIS A 178 7.06 14.81 8.86
N TRP A 179 7.07 13.89 7.90
CA TRP A 179 6.58 12.52 8.10
C TRP A 179 7.71 11.57 8.53
N HIS A 180 7.47 10.79 9.59
CA HIS A 180 8.44 9.82 10.11
C HIS A 180 7.88 8.42 10.32
N HIS A 181 8.68 7.40 9.99
CA HIS A 181 8.38 5.98 10.21
C HIS A 181 9.15 5.46 11.42
N THR A 182 8.49 4.76 12.35
CA THR A 182 9.12 4.38 13.64
C THR A 182 10.15 3.26 13.53
N GLN A 183 10.23 2.52 12.42
CA GLN A 183 11.06 1.31 12.34
C GLN A 183 12.49 1.58 11.87
N TYR A 184 12.71 2.67 11.12
CA TYR A 184 14.05 3.09 10.73
C TYR A 184 14.55 4.10 11.76
N ARG A 185 15.47 3.66 12.64
CA ARG A 185 16.27 4.59 13.43
C ARG A 185 17.06 5.41 12.43
N TYR A 186 17.01 6.73 12.50
CA TYR A 186 17.74 7.64 11.62
C TYR A 186 19.25 7.40 11.77
N ILE A 187 19.82 6.51 10.96
CA ILE A 187 21.24 6.12 11.10
C ILE A 187 22.15 7.16 10.41
N TYR A 188 21.61 7.98 9.50
CA TYR A 188 22.38 8.94 8.70
C TYR A 188 21.69 10.30 8.57
N GLU A 189 22.46 11.38 8.43
CA GLU A 189 21.98 12.75 8.16
C GLU A 189 21.16 12.88 6.86
N GLY A 190 21.19 11.86 5.99
CA GLY A 190 20.37 11.79 4.77
C GLY A 190 19.09 10.95 4.90
N ASP A 191 18.84 10.31 6.04
CA ASP A 191 17.64 9.51 6.31
C ASP A 191 16.58 10.34 7.03
N ILE A 192 16.33 11.49 6.44
CA ILE A 192 15.58 12.61 6.96
C ILE A 192 14.12 12.44 6.55
N GLY A 193 13.18 12.68 7.47
CA GLY A 193 11.76 12.53 7.16
C GLY A 193 11.38 13.32 5.91
N MET A 194 10.35 12.86 5.19
CA MET A 194 9.92 13.56 3.97
C MET A 194 9.21 14.85 4.36
N ILE A 195 9.70 15.98 3.83
CA ILE A 195 8.96 17.24 3.87
C ILE A 195 7.94 17.23 2.74
N ILE A 196 6.68 17.46 3.13
CA ILE A 196 5.52 17.36 2.28
C ILE A 196 4.90 18.79 2.18
N GLU A 197 5.15 19.49 1.07
CA GLU A 197 4.62 20.82 0.66
C GLU A 197 3.22 20.83 0.00
N ASN A 198 2.31 21.71 0.42
CA ASN A 198 1.01 22.17 -0.15
C ASN A 198 0.23 21.38 -1.25
N ASN A 199 0.85 20.78 -2.26
CA ASN A 199 0.21 20.08 -3.39
C ASN A 199 0.25 18.55 -3.25
N PHE A 200 -0.17 18.02 -2.09
CA PHE A 200 0.03 16.60 -1.83
C PHE A 200 -1.06 15.69 -2.39
N PRO A 201 -0.68 14.60 -3.08
CA PRO A 201 -1.57 13.47 -3.32
C PRO A 201 -2.09 12.94 -1.97
N LEU A 202 -3.38 12.62 -1.89
CA LEU A 202 -4.05 12.28 -0.64
C LEU A 202 -3.32 11.12 0.07
N TYR A 203 -2.71 11.41 1.22
CA TYR A 203 -2.41 10.41 2.23
C TYR A 203 -3.66 10.26 3.10
N SER A 204 -4.26 9.09 3.06
CA SER A 204 -5.41 8.70 3.85
C SER A 204 -5.01 7.73 4.97
N PHE A 205 -5.24 8.13 6.23
CA PHE A 205 -4.81 7.40 7.44
C PHE A 205 -5.99 6.65 8.07
N THR A 206 -5.80 5.39 8.47
CA THR A 206 -6.86 4.58 9.10
C THR A 206 -7.20 5.09 10.51
N ILE A 207 -8.49 5.32 10.76
CA ILE A 207 -8.99 5.99 11.98
C ILE A 207 -9.27 4.99 13.13
N SER A 208 -9.77 3.79 12.84
CA SER A 208 -10.26 2.85 13.87
C SER A 208 -9.19 2.18 14.74
N ASP A 209 -7.94 2.12 14.25
CA ASP A 209 -6.80 1.53 14.97
C ASP A 209 -5.60 2.51 15.06
N LEU A 210 -5.85 3.79 14.78
CA LEU A 210 -4.90 4.88 14.55
C LEU A 210 -3.47 4.39 14.27
N SER A 211 -3.20 4.23 12.98
CA SER A 211 -1.83 4.04 12.50
C SER A 211 -0.95 5.23 12.91
N VAL A 212 -1.56 6.43 12.97
CA VAL A 212 -0.96 7.65 13.50
C VAL A 212 -0.82 7.54 15.03
N LYS A 213 0.42 7.50 15.52
CA LYS A 213 0.74 7.36 16.95
C LYS A 213 0.90 8.68 17.68
N GLY A 214 1.02 9.78 16.95
CA GLY A 214 1.13 11.10 17.53
C GLY A 214 1.39 12.17 16.48
N VAL A 215 1.01 13.39 16.82
CA VAL A 215 1.25 14.58 16.02
C VAL A 215 1.88 15.62 16.93
N ARG A 216 3.05 16.13 16.55
CA ARG A 216 3.69 17.26 17.23
C ARG A 216 3.74 18.44 16.28
N VAL A 217 3.58 19.65 16.79
CA VAL A 217 3.64 20.86 15.97
C VAL A 217 4.69 21.80 16.54
N ASP A 218 5.67 22.14 15.72
CA ASP A 218 6.69 23.13 16.01
C ASP A 218 6.49 24.36 15.09
N ARG A 219 6.90 25.54 15.55
CA ARG A 219 6.74 26.79 14.80
C ARG A 219 8.08 27.35 14.34
N VAL A 220 8.12 27.86 13.11
CA VAL A 220 9.28 28.55 12.52
C VAL A 220 8.82 29.94 12.05
N HIS A 221 9.54 30.98 12.44
CA HIS A 221 9.26 32.35 12.01
C HIS A 221 10.12 32.68 10.78
N PHE A 222 9.47 32.99 9.65
CA PHE A 222 10.13 33.46 8.43
C PHE A 222 9.86 34.96 8.23
N ALA A 223 10.61 35.58 7.31
CA ALA A 223 10.37 36.97 6.88
C ALA A 223 8.92 37.22 6.40
N LYS A 224 8.28 36.19 5.84
CA LYS A 224 6.92 36.23 5.29
C LYS A 224 5.82 35.84 6.29
N GLY A 225 6.19 35.52 7.53
CA GLY A 225 5.27 35.09 8.58
C GLY A 225 5.62 33.73 9.19
N ASP A 226 4.78 33.29 10.12
CA ASP A 226 4.93 32.00 10.79
C ASP A 226 4.59 30.84 9.83
N ARG A 227 5.36 29.76 9.94
CA ARG A 227 5.04 28.45 9.36
C ARG A 227 5.07 27.39 10.45
N TYR A 228 4.24 26.37 10.30
CA TYR A 228 4.10 25.33 11.30
C TYR A 228 4.59 23.99 10.75
N VAL A 229 5.57 23.40 11.42
CA VAL A 229 6.05 22.06 11.11
C VAL A 229 5.21 21.06 11.89
N VAL A 230 4.42 20.24 11.18
CA VAL A 230 3.65 19.15 11.78
C VAL A 230 4.42 17.85 11.60
N HIS A 231 4.91 17.32 12.71
CA HIS A 231 5.58 16.03 12.80
C HIS A 231 4.53 14.92 12.92
N LEU A 232 4.44 14.05 11.92
CA LEU A 232 3.51 12.94 11.88
C LEU A 232 4.21 11.62 12.16
N ASN A 233 3.82 10.97 13.25
CA ASN A 233 4.24 9.62 13.59
C ASN A 233 3.21 8.59 13.11
N ASP A 234 3.59 7.69 12.21
CA ASP A 234 2.66 6.72 11.64
C ASP A 234 3.28 5.32 11.42
N ASN A 235 2.46 4.29 11.65
CA ASN A 235 2.74 2.87 11.40
C ASN A 235 1.94 2.29 10.22
N SER A 236 1.25 3.12 9.42
CA SER A 236 0.45 2.66 8.28
C SER A 236 1.32 2.12 7.14
N TYR A 237 2.57 2.59 7.05
CA TYR A 237 3.49 2.12 6.03
C TYR A 237 4.05 0.74 6.35
N LYS A 238 3.66 -0.25 5.56
CA LYS A 238 4.21 -1.61 5.54
C LYS A 238 5.09 -1.77 4.30
N SER A 239 6.41 -1.73 4.48
CA SER A 239 7.39 -1.89 3.40
C SER A 239 7.42 -3.30 2.78
N SER A 240 6.82 -4.29 3.43
CA SER A 240 7.03 -5.73 3.18
C SER A 240 6.01 -6.42 2.27
N LEU A 241 5.17 -5.70 1.51
CA LEU A 241 4.19 -6.34 0.63
C LEU A 241 4.86 -6.76 -0.70
N PRO A 242 5.05 -8.07 -1.00
CA PRO A 242 5.90 -8.53 -2.11
C PRO A 242 5.42 -8.12 -3.51
N LYS A 243 4.13 -7.87 -3.72
CA LYS A 243 3.59 -7.39 -5.00
C LYS A 243 3.67 -5.85 -5.18
N THR A 244 4.24 -5.12 -4.21
CA THR A 244 4.36 -3.65 -4.31
C THR A 244 5.41 -3.19 -5.32
N GLY A 245 6.33 -4.06 -5.73
CA GLY A 245 7.27 -3.81 -6.80
C GLY A 245 6.60 -3.50 -8.15
N LEU A 246 5.39 -4.03 -8.40
CA LEU A 246 4.62 -3.78 -9.64
C LEU A 246 4.37 -2.29 -9.90
N PHE A 247 4.13 -1.50 -8.86
CA PHE A 247 3.78 -0.09 -8.96
C PHE A 247 4.97 0.87 -8.87
N MET A 248 6.16 0.32 -8.58
CA MET A 248 7.38 1.05 -8.23
C MET A 248 8.59 0.68 -9.09
N GLY A 249 8.53 -0.44 -9.84
CA GLY A 249 9.50 -0.79 -10.86
C GLY A 249 9.42 0.14 -12.07
N ASP A 250 10.15 -0.22 -13.14
CA ASP A 250 10.07 0.53 -14.38
C ASP A 250 8.61 0.59 -14.85
N LEU A 251 8.04 1.79 -14.87
CA LEU A 251 6.63 2.05 -15.16
C LEU A 251 6.19 1.45 -16.50
N LEU A 252 7.15 1.18 -17.39
CA LEU A 252 6.97 0.57 -18.70
C LEU A 252 6.71 -0.95 -18.64
N THR A 253 6.94 -1.60 -17.49
CA THR A 253 6.80 -3.07 -17.33
C THR A 253 5.40 -3.52 -16.87
N LEU A 254 4.54 -2.61 -16.43
CA LEU A 254 3.18 -2.95 -16.01
C LEU A 254 2.24 -3.09 -17.21
N ASP A 255 1.81 -4.31 -17.52
CA ASP A 255 0.78 -4.56 -18.53
C ASP A 255 -0.59 -4.02 -18.04
N THR A 256 -1.11 -3.00 -18.74
CA THR A 256 -2.40 -2.37 -18.44
C THR A 256 -3.61 -3.19 -18.88
N ILE A 257 -3.41 -4.12 -19.82
CA ILE A 257 -4.44 -5.02 -20.31
C ILE A 257 -4.54 -6.24 -19.39
N PHE A 258 -3.39 -6.76 -18.94
CA PHE A 258 -3.29 -7.94 -18.08
C PHE A 258 -2.42 -7.71 -16.83
N PRO A 259 -2.94 -6.98 -15.83
CA PRO A 259 -2.22 -6.77 -14.58
C PRO A 259 -1.79 -8.09 -13.92
N CYS A 260 -0.54 -8.18 -13.48
CA CYS A 260 0.06 -9.38 -12.86
C CYS A 260 0.14 -10.62 -13.77
N TYR A 261 -0.05 -10.48 -15.08
CA TYR A 261 0.32 -11.49 -16.06
C TYR A 261 1.68 -11.14 -16.67
N VAL A 262 2.59 -12.10 -16.73
CA VAL A 262 3.93 -11.92 -17.32
C VAL A 262 3.99 -12.67 -18.65
N PRO A 263 3.96 -11.97 -19.81
CA PRO A 263 3.95 -12.61 -21.12
C PRO A 263 5.29 -13.26 -21.48
N ASP A 264 6.41 -12.59 -21.17
CA ASP A 264 7.75 -12.96 -21.64
C ASP A 264 8.57 -13.69 -20.55
N PHE A 265 7.91 -14.55 -19.78
CA PHE A 265 8.59 -15.34 -18.76
C PHE A 265 9.36 -16.50 -19.42
N ASP A 266 10.69 -16.45 -19.35
CA ASP A 266 11.56 -17.54 -19.81
C ASP A 266 11.40 -18.75 -18.88
N VAL A 267 10.85 -19.84 -19.43
CA VAL A 267 10.50 -21.05 -18.68
C VAL A 267 11.73 -21.93 -18.61
N GLN A 268 12.61 -21.66 -17.63
CA GLN A 268 13.56 -22.68 -17.19
C GLN A 268 12.78 -23.68 -16.34
N GLU A 269 12.62 -24.91 -16.86
CA GLU A 269 11.85 -25.98 -16.21
C GLU A 269 12.43 -26.36 -14.84
N ASP A 270 13.73 -26.17 -14.65
CA ASP A 270 14.42 -26.36 -13.38
C ASP A 270 13.89 -25.40 -12.32
N GLY A 271 13.43 -25.96 -11.19
CA GLY A 271 12.90 -25.19 -10.07
C GLY A 271 11.42 -24.82 -10.17
N ILE A 272 10.67 -25.33 -11.16
CA ILE A 272 9.21 -25.25 -11.19
C ILE A 272 8.60 -26.46 -10.48
N PHE A 273 7.91 -26.20 -9.37
CA PHE A 273 7.29 -27.24 -8.56
C PHE A 273 5.94 -27.68 -9.15
N ASN A 274 5.62 -28.97 -9.02
CA ASN A 274 4.29 -29.53 -9.29
C ASN A 274 3.53 -29.88 -8.01
N TYR A 275 4.24 -29.96 -6.88
CA TYR A 275 3.75 -30.25 -5.53
C TYR A 275 4.57 -29.46 -4.52
N VAL A 276 3.90 -28.92 -3.50
CA VAL A 276 4.50 -28.09 -2.46
C VAL A 276 3.72 -28.22 -1.14
N GLU A 277 4.32 -27.80 -0.04
CA GLU A 277 3.66 -27.73 1.28
C GLU A 277 2.40 -26.84 1.28
N VAL A 278 2.48 -25.65 0.67
CA VAL A 278 1.33 -24.75 0.53
C VAL A 278 1.11 -24.42 -0.93
N GLU A 279 0.05 -24.98 -1.47
CA GLU A 279 -0.32 -24.80 -2.86
C GLU A 279 -0.86 -23.41 -3.20
N PRO A 280 -0.60 -22.91 -4.43
CA PRO A 280 -1.08 -21.60 -4.83
C PRO A 280 -2.59 -21.61 -5.02
N ARG A 281 -3.29 -20.60 -4.53
CA ARG A 281 -4.75 -20.52 -4.67
C ARG A 281 -5.20 -19.10 -4.94
N PRO A 282 -6.36 -18.90 -5.59
CA PRO A 282 -7.00 -17.60 -5.62
C PRO A 282 -7.26 -17.11 -4.20
N LYS A 283 -6.93 -15.85 -3.95
CA LYS A 283 -7.34 -15.16 -2.73
C LYS A 283 -8.87 -15.15 -2.67
N ASN A 284 -9.44 -15.46 -1.51
CA ASN A 284 -10.87 -15.67 -1.27
C ASN A 284 -11.49 -16.94 -1.92
N GLY A 285 -10.67 -17.85 -2.45
CA GLY A 285 -11.11 -19.18 -2.87
C GLY A 285 -11.63 -19.28 -4.30
N ILE A 286 -11.96 -20.52 -4.70
CA ILE A 286 -12.30 -20.88 -6.08
C ILE A 286 -13.63 -20.25 -6.53
N ASP A 287 -14.65 -20.22 -5.67
CA ASP A 287 -15.97 -19.69 -6.04
C ASP A 287 -15.92 -18.18 -6.32
N PHE A 288 -15.14 -17.44 -5.54
CA PHE A 288 -14.89 -16.02 -5.78
C PHE A 288 -14.18 -15.81 -7.12
N TYR A 289 -13.16 -16.61 -7.41
CA TYR A 289 -12.44 -16.54 -8.66
C TYR A 289 -13.33 -16.87 -9.87
N LEU A 290 -14.17 -17.89 -9.77
CA LEU A 290 -15.11 -18.28 -10.83
C LEU A 290 -16.12 -17.15 -11.13
N LYS A 291 -16.60 -16.45 -10.11
CA LYS A 291 -17.46 -15.26 -10.26
C LYS A 291 -16.72 -14.12 -10.97
N LYS A 292 -15.45 -13.86 -10.62
CA LYS A 292 -14.62 -12.84 -11.27
C LYS A 292 -14.37 -13.16 -12.75
N LEU A 293 -14.06 -14.41 -13.08
CA LEU A 293 -13.93 -14.86 -14.46
C LEU A 293 -15.24 -14.67 -15.23
N SER A 294 -16.37 -15.11 -14.66
CA SER A 294 -17.70 -14.96 -15.27
C SER A 294 -18.04 -13.49 -15.54
N SER A 295 -17.83 -12.62 -14.56
CA SER A 295 -18.05 -11.17 -14.69
C SER A 295 -17.17 -10.55 -15.77
N THR A 296 -15.90 -10.96 -15.86
CA THR A 296 -14.96 -10.47 -16.87
C THR A 296 -15.35 -10.89 -18.28
N MET A 297 -15.97 -12.06 -18.41
CA MET A 297 -16.51 -12.57 -19.67
C MET A 297 -17.89 -12.01 -20.02
N GLY A 298 -18.50 -11.18 -19.15
CA GLY A 298 -19.86 -10.66 -19.33
C GLY A 298 -20.96 -11.71 -19.15
N LEU A 299 -20.67 -12.80 -18.42
CA LEU A 299 -21.62 -13.89 -18.17
C LEU A 299 -22.50 -13.59 -16.95
N PRO A 300 -23.76 -14.05 -16.95
CA PRO A 300 -24.66 -13.88 -15.82
C PRO A 300 -24.17 -14.63 -14.59
N ALA A 301 -24.46 -14.08 -13.40
CA ALA A 301 -24.09 -14.70 -12.12
C ALA A 301 -24.90 -15.97 -11.81
N VAL A 302 -26.10 -16.10 -12.41
CA VAL A 302 -26.97 -17.26 -12.28
C VAL A 302 -27.01 -17.99 -13.61
N LYS A 303 -26.81 -19.32 -13.56
CA LYS A 303 -26.88 -20.18 -14.73
C LYS A 303 -28.26 -20.07 -15.40
N PRO A 304 -28.34 -19.73 -16.70
CA PRO A 304 -29.61 -19.72 -17.43
C PRO A 304 -30.23 -21.11 -17.48
N SER A 305 -31.56 -21.21 -17.38
CA SER A 305 -32.30 -22.47 -17.53
C SER A 305 -32.18 -23.10 -18.92
N THR A 306 -31.77 -22.30 -19.92
CA THR A 306 -31.55 -22.71 -21.32
C THR A 306 -30.17 -23.34 -21.58
N ALA A 307 -29.32 -23.43 -20.57
CA ALA A 307 -28.00 -24.02 -20.67
C ALA A 307 -28.09 -25.56 -20.75
N THR A 308 -27.78 -26.13 -21.91
CA THR A 308 -28.11 -27.53 -22.23
C THR A 308 -26.93 -28.50 -22.19
N GLN A 309 -25.70 -28.05 -22.48
CA GLN A 309 -24.53 -28.94 -22.56
C GLN A 309 -23.36 -28.44 -21.70
N VAL A 310 -22.85 -29.31 -20.83
CA VAL A 310 -21.65 -29.07 -20.01
C VAL A 310 -20.41 -29.49 -20.80
N ASP A 311 -19.42 -28.62 -20.86
CA ASP A 311 -18.10 -28.85 -21.46
C ASP A 311 -17.02 -28.30 -20.52
N SER A 312 -15.75 -28.43 -20.90
CA SER A 312 -14.64 -27.90 -20.12
C SER A 312 -13.45 -27.47 -20.95
N ILE A 313 -12.67 -26.56 -20.38
CA ILE A 313 -11.30 -26.27 -20.83
C ILE A 313 -10.34 -26.69 -19.73
N THR A 314 -9.21 -27.28 -20.12
CA THR A 314 -8.08 -27.45 -19.21
C THR A 314 -7.00 -26.46 -19.60
N VAL A 315 -6.54 -25.68 -18.63
CA VAL A 315 -5.49 -24.69 -18.80
C VAL A 315 -4.31 -25.00 -17.90
N GLN A 316 -3.13 -24.54 -18.30
CA GLN A 316 -1.90 -24.61 -17.52
C GLN A 316 -1.22 -23.24 -17.50
N PHE A 317 -0.67 -22.86 -16.36
CA PHE A 317 0.13 -21.65 -16.18
C PHE A 317 1.12 -21.84 -15.04
N ILE A 318 2.11 -20.94 -14.97
CA ILE A 318 3.07 -20.87 -13.87
C ILE A 318 2.64 -19.76 -12.91
N ILE A 319 2.62 -20.06 -11.61
CA ILE A 319 2.53 -19.05 -10.55
C ILE A 319 3.95 -18.68 -10.14
N LEU A 320 4.26 -17.39 -10.18
CA LEU A 320 5.55 -16.84 -9.79
C LEU A 320 5.65 -16.69 -8.26
N LYS A 321 6.86 -16.42 -7.76
CA LYS A 321 7.15 -16.32 -6.31
C LYS A 321 6.37 -15.20 -5.61
N ASP A 322 6.02 -14.16 -6.35
CA ASP A 322 5.21 -13.06 -5.86
C ASP A 322 3.70 -13.31 -6.02
N GLY A 323 3.29 -14.40 -6.68
CA GLY A 323 1.90 -14.74 -6.97
C GLY A 323 1.35 -14.15 -8.28
N MET A 324 2.20 -13.59 -9.15
CA MET A 324 1.84 -13.32 -10.55
C MET A 324 1.67 -14.64 -11.34
N ILE A 325 1.05 -14.57 -12.52
CA ILE A 325 0.94 -15.74 -13.41
C ILE A 325 1.65 -15.51 -14.75
N ALA A 326 2.20 -16.58 -15.31
CA ALA A 326 2.91 -16.55 -16.59
C ALA A 326 2.61 -17.81 -17.41
N ASN A 327 3.00 -17.79 -18.69
CA ASN A 327 2.92 -18.95 -19.59
C ASN A 327 1.55 -19.66 -19.59
N LEU A 328 0.48 -18.86 -19.66
CA LEU A 328 -0.90 -19.39 -19.69
C LEU A 328 -1.19 -20.00 -21.05
N LYS A 329 -1.60 -21.27 -21.06
CA LYS A 329 -2.01 -22.00 -22.27
C LYS A 329 -3.17 -22.95 -22.02
N SER A 330 -3.97 -23.19 -23.05
CA SER A 330 -4.86 -24.35 -23.09
C SER A 330 -4.03 -25.62 -23.30
N VAL A 331 -4.40 -26.71 -22.63
CA VAL A 331 -3.80 -28.05 -22.87
C VAL A 331 -4.77 -28.99 -23.58
N VAL A 332 -5.90 -28.46 -24.05
CA VAL A 332 -6.89 -29.14 -24.90
C VAL A 332 -7.05 -28.36 -26.22
N PRO A 333 -7.54 -29.00 -27.29
CA PRO A 333 -7.86 -28.30 -28.53
C PRO A 333 -8.78 -27.10 -28.28
N ASP A 334 -8.50 -26.00 -28.96
CA ASP A 334 -9.25 -24.75 -28.84
C ASP A 334 -10.69 -24.95 -29.32
N LYS A 335 -11.65 -24.39 -28.58
CA LYS A 335 -13.07 -24.39 -28.91
C LYS A 335 -13.62 -22.95 -28.86
N PRO A 336 -14.75 -22.66 -29.54
CA PRO A 336 -15.40 -21.35 -29.44
C PRO A 336 -15.55 -20.89 -27.99
N GLY A 337 -15.07 -19.68 -27.69
CA GLY A 337 -15.11 -19.08 -26.35
C GLY A 337 -13.90 -19.37 -25.44
N HIS A 338 -13.03 -20.34 -25.77
CA HIS A 338 -11.81 -20.63 -24.98
C HIS A 338 -10.86 -19.42 -24.92
N GLY A 339 -10.67 -18.70 -26.02
CA GLY A 339 -9.89 -17.46 -26.06
C GLY A 339 -10.39 -16.40 -25.05
N ASN A 340 -11.72 -16.22 -24.93
CA ASN A 340 -12.31 -15.31 -23.95
C ASN A 340 -12.02 -15.75 -22.51
N MET A 341 -11.96 -17.05 -22.25
CA MET A 341 -11.64 -17.59 -20.94
C MET A 341 -10.16 -17.41 -20.58
N LEU A 342 -9.25 -17.65 -21.53
CA LEU A 342 -7.83 -17.36 -21.34
C LEU A 342 -7.60 -15.86 -21.07
N ASN A 343 -8.28 -15.00 -21.83
CA ASN A 343 -8.27 -13.55 -21.63
C ASN A 343 -8.79 -13.17 -20.23
N ALA A 344 -9.88 -13.79 -19.77
CA ALA A 344 -10.41 -13.55 -18.42
C ALA A 344 -9.44 -13.99 -17.32
N ILE A 345 -8.73 -15.12 -17.49
CA ILE A 345 -7.70 -15.57 -16.55
C ILE A 345 -6.56 -14.54 -16.48
N LYS A 346 -6.07 -14.05 -17.61
CA LYS A 346 -5.02 -13.02 -17.65
C LYS A 346 -5.45 -11.73 -16.94
N LYS A 347 -6.68 -11.26 -17.19
CA LYS A 347 -7.24 -10.06 -16.53
C LYS A 347 -7.39 -10.21 -15.02
N ASN A 348 -7.56 -11.44 -14.53
CA ASN A 348 -7.74 -11.73 -13.09
C ASN A 348 -6.49 -12.36 -12.46
N ALA A 349 -5.32 -12.20 -13.08
CA ALA A 349 -4.05 -12.77 -12.65
C ALA A 349 -3.63 -12.34 -11.23
N CYS A 350 -3.90 -11.08 -10.84
CA CYS A 350 -3.46 -10.54 -9.56
C CYS A 350 -4.06 -11.25 -8.31
N ILE A 351 -5.12 -12.02 -8.48
CA ILE A 351 -5.83 -12.70 -7.38
C ILE A 351 -5.02 -13.86 -6.79
N TRP A 352 -4.05 -14.39 -7.52
CA TRP A 352 -3.34 -15.61 -7.12
C TRP A 352 -2.34 -15.36 -5.98
N LEU A 353 -2.34 -16.28 -5.02
CA LEU A 353 -1.32 -16.37 -3.97
C LEU A 353 -0.18 -17.30 -4.43
N SER A 354 1.04 -16.96 -4.03
CA SER A 354 2.22 -17.77 -4.30
C SER A 354 2.16 -19.12 -3.60
N SER A 355 2.90 -20.07 -4.15
CA SER A 355 3.17 -21.37 -3.59
C SER A 355 4.28 -21.27 -2.55
N VAL A 356 4.26 -22.08 -1.49
CA VAL A 356 5.32 -22.10 -0.45
C VAL A 356 5.88 -23.49 -0.27
N GLN A 357 7.21 -23.60 -0.27
CA GLN A 357 7.97 -24.81 0.04
C GLN A 357 9.12 -24.45 1.00
N GLY A 358 9.25 -25.16 2.12
CA GLY A 358 10.27 -24.88 3.12
C GLY A 358 10.20 -23.44 3.66
N GLY A 359 8.97 -22.91 3.81
CA GLY A 359 8.73 -21.54 4.24
C GLY A 359 9.10 -20.44 3.23
N ARG A 360 9.48 -20.78 2.00
CA ARG A 360 9.86 -19.81 0.96
C ARG A 360 8.91 -19.86 -0.25
N PRO A 361 8.60 -18.72 -0.87
CA PRO A 361 7.83 -18.71 -2.10
C PRO A 361 8.61 -19.35 -3.25
N VAL A 362 7.93 -20.19 -4.04
CA VAL A 362 8.52 -20.94 -5.17
C VAL A 362 7.68 -20.80 -6.44
N LEU A 363 8.31 -21.07 -7.59
CA LEU A 363 7.60 -21.19 -8.87
C LEU A 363 6.77 -22.47 -8.88
N PHE A 364 5.55 -22.42 -9.41
CA PHE A 364 4.69 -23.59 -9.42
C PHE A 364 3.86 -23.71 -10.68
N ARG A 365 3.78 -24.92 -11.24
CA ARG A 365 2.95 -25.25 -12.39
C ARG A 365 1.55 -25.64 -11.94
N ARG A 366 0.57 -24.80 -12.25
CA ARG A 366 -0.85 -25.08 -11.97
C ARG A 366 -1.55 -25.55 -13.22
N LYS A 367 -2.27 -26.67 -13.09
CA LYS A 367 -3.23 -27.17 -14.08
C LYS A 367 -4.64 -27.04 -13.52
N MET A 368 -5.51 -26.42 -14.28
CA MET A 368 -6.85 -26.04 -13.83
C MET A 368 -7.87 -26.41 -14.91
N VAL A 369 -8.98 -27.00 -14.50
CA VAL A 369 -10.12 -27.32 -15.37
C VAL A 369 -11.26 -26.38 -15.00
N ILE A 370 -11.80 -25.68 -15.99
CA ILE A 370 -13.00 -24.87 -15.84
C ILE A 370 -14.12 -25.57 -16.60
N PHE A 371 -15.20 -25.87 -15.90
CA PHE A 371 -16.43 -26.42 -16.46
C PHE A 371 -17.37 -25.27 -16.81
N TYR A 372 -18.02 -25.38 -17.96
CA TYR A 372 -18.93 -24.35 -18.44
C TYR A 372 -20.11 -24.97 -19.18
N SER A 373 -21.23 -24.26 -19.20
CA SER A 373 -22.36 -24.63 -20.03
C SER A 373 -22.48 -23.73 -21.24
N LYS A 374 -23.01 -24.29 -22.33
CA LYS A 374 -23.23 -23.58 -23.58
C LYS A 374 -24.68 -23.66 -24.06
N ASP A 375 -25.05 -22.70 -24.91
CA ASP A 375 -26.31 -22.76 -25.67
C ASP A 375 -26.20 -23.70 -26.88
N GLN A 376 -27.31 -23.87 -27.61
CA GLN A 376 -27.38 -24.69 -28.82
C GLN A 376 -26.48 -24.18 -29.96
N LYS A 377 -26.09 -22.90 -29.94
CA LYS A 377 -25.18 -22.28 -30.92
C LYS A 377 -23.71 -22.45 -30.51
N GLY A 378 -23.44 -23.03 -29.34
CA GLY A 378 -22.11 -23.26 -28.81
C GLY A 378 -21.53 -22.09 -28.03
N ASN A 379 -22.30 -21.02 -27.77
CA ASN A 379 -21.82 -19.91 -26.96
C ASN A 379 -21.84 -20.27 -25.48
N ILE A 380 -20.78 -19.90 -24.76
CA ILE A 380 -20.69 -20.10 -23.31
C ILE A 380 -21.73 -19.20 -22.62
N GLN A 381 -22.54 -19.79 -21.75
CA GLN A 381 -23.62 -19.12 -21.01
C GLN A 381 -23.33 -19.02 -19.50
N SER A 382 -22.54 -19.94 -18.94
CA SER A 382 -22.16 -19.94 -17.52
C SER A 382 -20.85 -20.67 -17.29
N LEU A 383 -20.12 -20.27 -16.24
CA LEU A 383 -19.04 -21.08 -15.69
C LEU A 383 -19.59 -21.85 -14.48
N ASP A 384 -19.57 -23.18 -14.56
CA ASP A 384 -20.29 -24.05 -13.64
C ASP A 384 -19.42 -24.59 -12.51
N GLY A 385 -18.10 -24.57 -12.68
CA GLY A 385 -17.18 -25.06 -11.66
C GLY A 385 -15.73 -25.01 -12.08
N LEU A 386 -14.84 -25.22 -11.12
CA LEU A 386 -13.39 -25.23 -11.32
C LEU A 386 -12.75 -26.29 -10.44
N LYS A 387 -11.83 -27.06 -11.01
CA LYS A 387 -11.04 -28.08 -10.30
C LYS A 387 -9.57 -27.99 -10.66
N TYR A 388 -8.69 -28.30 -9.71
CA TYR A 388 -7.27 -28.47 -9.99
C TYR A 388 -6.98 -29.90 -10.44
N ARG A 389 -5.99 -30.04 -11.32
CA ARG A 389 -5.42 -31.33 -11.70
C ARG A 389 -3.93 -31.33 -11.41
N TYR A 390 -3.41 -32.51 -11.18
CA TYR A 390 -1.99 -32.73 -10.97
C TYR A 390 -1.47 -33.63 -12.08
N ASN A 391 -0.25 -33.35 -12.53
CA ASN A 391 0.47 -34.30 -13.38
C ASN A 391 1.08 -35.32 -12.42
N PHE A 392 0.39 -36.44 -12.19
CA PHE A 392 0.99 -37.54 -11.44
C PHE A 392 2.20 -38.05 -12.23
N VAL A 393 3.39 -37.93 -11.65
CA VAL A 393 4.50 -38.79 -12.04
C VAL A 393 4.16 -40.16 -11.46
N GLN A 394 3.83 -41.13 -12.30
CA GLN A 394 3.86 -42.53 -11.87
C GLN A 394 5.30 -42.83 -11.49
N THR A 395 5.60 -42.81 -10.19
CA THR A 395 6.80 -43.46 -9.69
C THR A 395 6.57 -44.96 -9.86
N ASN A 396 7.02 -45.50 -10.98
CA ASN A 396 7.16 -46.93 -11.21
C ASN A 396 8.26 -47.46 -10.27
N ASN A 397 7.97 -47.56 -8.98
CA ASN A 397 8.72 -48.43 -8.09
C ASN A 397 7.89 -49.69 -7.91
N LYS A 398 8.19 -50.70 -8.74
CA LYS A 398 7.80 -52.08 -8.46
C LYS A 398 8.57 -52.56 -7.20
N PRO A 399 7.95 -53.45 -6.40
CA PRO A 399 8.49 -53.92 -5.12
C PRO A 399 9.83 -54.63 -5.22
#